data_AF-A0A7J9G2G1-F1
#
_entry.id   AF-A0A7J9G2G1-F1
#
_cell.length_a   1.000
_cell.length_b   1.000
_cell.length_c   1.000
_cell.angle_alpha   90.00
_cell.angle_beta   90.00
_cell.angle_gamma   90.00
#
_symmetry.space_group_name_H-M   'P 1'
#
loop_
_entity.id
_entity.type
_entity.pdbx_description
1 polymer ?
#
loop_
_entity_poly.entity_id
_entity_poly.type
_entity_poly.pdbx_seq_one_letter_code
_entity_poly.pdbx_strand_id
1 'polypeptide(L)'
;SNLWSKLLFPVVKHVEGSNVVGSLQYLSYADVSIKAAVQMYAELQLPTTLVPTRYFEFLRYGKEIMDGIYIIVDVSSRYSDPFAKRNSERRPSGVIIREHGPEDCEIIWIENVEVDETRENLYSTIIGSNLAYGAHRWVTTLLWNLKRDKSSFSDLKIDVHPGAGSFLLALTQAMKRFFMECVSQHPDEAALTVITSGEDPIRILHNKKLTEYISFVGVNSFRVQAKPLSVFQFLMKKDLQLEFRVFGGSETNEVHEEPELLFTFGTDDKSNIISLHKRVTKEGIVYGLQEASMDEYSSFILSKTLTEDTVNAHIVCGNKSIYEDSKSRMANITPSGFAIMPDGPGGLHCDASLVTFLVQLYYDPLGNPVDVEFVRKDFLSDLNNIIRELNEKVVGEKMTGIEIIHLTQGKASCI
;
A
#
# COMPACT_ATOMS: atom_id res chain seq x y z
N SER A 1 19.21 8.97 -2.36
CA SER A 1 17.79 9.15 -1.99
C SER A 1 16.90 8.04 -2.53
N ASN A 2 16.86 7.79 -3.85
CA ASN A 2 15.91 6.85 -4.49
C ASN A 2 15.90 5.39 -4.01
N LEU A 3 17.00 4.87 -3.46
CA LEU A 3 17.03 3.49 -2.97
C LEU A 3 16.23 3.32 -1.67
N TRP A 4 16.17 4.34 -0.82
CA TRP A 4 15.52 4.28 0.49
C TRP A 4 14.00 4.16 0.37
N SER A 5 13.38 4.97 -0.49
CA SER A 5 11.96 4.87 -0.79
C SER A 5 11.62 3.55 -1.47
N LYS A 6 12.49 3.00 -2.34
CA LYS A 6 12.27 1.69 -2.96
C LYS A 6 12.28 0.55 -1.94
N LEU A 7 13.24 0.55 -1.01
CA LEU A 7 13.44 -0.55 -0.05
C LEU A 7 12.44 -0.54 1.11
N LEU A 8 11.88 0.63 1.45
CA LEU A 8 10.91 0.80 2.53
C LEU A 8 9.49 1.13 2.06
N PHE A 9 9.22 0.95 0.78
CA PHE A 9 7.85 1.01 0.26
C PHE A 9 7.03 -0.17 0.81
N PRO A 10 5.76 0.01 1.21
CA PRO A 10 4.89 1.19 1.02
C PRO A 10 4.95 2.24 2.14
N VAL A 11 5.73 2.04 3.20
CA VAL A 11 5.74 2.94 4.35
C VAL A 11 6.33 4.30 4.02
N VAL A 12 7.44 4.30 3.25
CA VAL A 12 8.08 5.51 2.74
C VAL A 12 7.54 5.79 1.34
N LYS A 13 6.66 6.79 1.22
CA LYS A 13 6.04 7.19 -0.05
C LYS A 13 7.05 7.86 -0.95
N HIS A 14 7.74 8.85 -0.41
CA HIS A 14 8.64 9.72 -1.17
C HIS A 14 9.87 10.08 -0.33
N VAL A 15 11.01 10.20 -1.01
CA VAL A 15 12.27 10.66 -0.42
C VAL A 15 13.00 11.51 -1.44
N GLU A 16 13.41 12.68 -0.98
CA GLU A 16 14.33 13.56 -1.70
C GLU A 16 15.58 13.80 -0.86
N GLY A 17 16.72 13.92 -1.54
CA GLY A 17 17.98 14.28 -0.90
C GLY A 17 18.56 15.50 -1.60
N SER A 18 18.96 16.49 -0.83
CA SER A 18 19.60 17.72 -1.31
C SER A 18 20.95 17.93 -0.62
N ASN A 19 21.73 18.85 -1.17
CA ASN A 19 23.02 19.21 -0.58
C ASN A 19 22.82 19.78 0.82
N VAL A 20 23.71 19.40 1.74
CA VAL A 20 23.74 20.00 3.08
C VAL A 20 24.16 21.46 2.94
N VAL A 21 23.43 22.36 3.59
CA VAL A 21 23.67 23.81 3.56
C VAL A 21 24.16 24.33 4.91
N GLY A 22 24.77 25.52 4.91
CA GLY A 22 25.21 26.21 6.13
C GLY A 22 26.46 25.56 6.75
N SER A 23 26.61 25.65 8.07
CA SER A 23 27.78 25.11 8.78
C SER A 23 27.90 23.59 8.71
N LEU A 24 26.77 22.88 8.50
CA LEU A 24 26.72 21.42 8.43
C LEU A 24 27.36 20.87 7.15
N GLN A 25 27.55 21.69 6.11
CA GLN A 25 28.25 21.25 4.90
C GLN A 25 29.73 20.91 5.16
N TYR A 26 30.27 21.37 6.30
CA TYR A 26 31.65 21.15 6.70
C TYR A 26 31.85 19.97 7.65
N LEU A 27 30.82 19.14 7.89
CA LEU A 27 30.87 18.01 8.83
C LEU A 27 32.03 17.06 8.54
N SER A 28 32.29 16.75 7.27
CA SER A 28 33.42 15.88 6.88
C SER A 28 34.80 16.50 7.09
N TYR A 29 34.92 17.84 7.18
CA TYR A 29 36.18 18.49 7.58
C TYR A 29 36.39 18.45 9.08
N ALA A 30 35.30 18.49 9.87
CA ALA A 30 35.36 18.39 11.32
C ALA A 30 35.63 16.95 11.78
N ASP A 31 35.16 15.95 11.01
CA ASP A 31 35.37 14.54 11.29
C ASP A 31 35.54 13.74 9.99
N VAL A 32 36.78 13.34 9.70
CA VAL A 32 37.16 12.60 8.48
C VAL A 32 36.55 11.20 8.38
N SER A 33 36.00 10.67 9.47
CA SER A 33 35.29 9.39 9.45
C SER A 33 33.87 9.50 8.86
N ILE A 34 33.34 10.71 8.75
CA ILE A 34 32.08 10.99 8.04
C ILE A 34 32.33 10.90 6.54
N LYS A 35 31.74 9.88 5.91
CA LYS A 35 31.94 9.58 4.49
C LYS A 35 30.99 10.36 3.59
N ALA A 36 29.78 10.64 4.09
CA ALA A 36 28.75 11.36 3.34
C ALA A 36 27.75 12.02 4.30
N ALA A 37 27.20 13.16 3.88
CA ALA A 37 26.11 13.84 4.56
C ALA A 37 25.12 14.39 3.52
N VAL A 38 23.83 14.26 3.78
CA VAL A 38 22.74 14.64 2.87
C VAL A 38 21.62 15.27 3.68
N GLN A 39 21.04 16.36 3.19
CA GLN A 39 19.80 16.88 3.73
C GLN A 39 18.64 16.07 3.14
N MET A 40 17.85 15.43 3.98
CA MET A 40 16.78 14.52 3.58
C MET A 40 15.42 15.18 3.79
N TYR A 41 14.53 14.95 2.84
CA TYR A 41 13.09 15.13 2.97
C TYR A 41 12.42 13.77 2.76
N ALA A 42 11.53 13.38 3.66
CA ALA A 42 10.84 12.08 3.59
C ALA A 42 9.36 12.21 3.91
N GLU A 43 8.54 11.51 3.13
CA GLU A 43 7.10 11.41 3.29
C GLU A 43 6.74 10.00 3.72
N LEU A 44 6.16 9.87 4.91
CA LEU A 44 5.69 8.60 5.46
C LEU A 44 4.17 8.58 5.43
N GLN A 45 3.61 7.49 4.95
CA GLN A 45 2.18 7.37 4.73
C GLN A 45 1.66 6.02 5.24
N LEU A 46 0.48 6.03 5.85
CA LEU A 46 -0.29 4.82 6.14
C LEU A 46 -1.30 4.58 5.02
N PRO A 47 -1.72 3.32 4.78
CA PRO A 47 -2.65 2.99 3.71
C PRO A 47 -4.11 3.39 4.04
N THR A 48 -4.34 4.61 4.51
CA THR A 48 -5.63 5.15 4.97
C THR A 48 -5.71 6.65 4.73
N THR A 49 -6.93 7.16 4.51
CA THR A 49 -7.20 8.60 4.41
C THR A 49 -7.35 9.28 5.78
N LEU A 50 -7.47 8.50 6.86
CA LEU A 50 -7.74 9.03 8.21
C LEU A 50 -6.50 9.47 8.98
N VAL A 51 -5.31 9.19 8.44
CA VAL A 51 -4.03 9.57 9.05
C VAL A 51 -3.27 10.48 8.09
N PRO A 52 -2.93 11.71 8.50
CA PRO A 52 -2.21 12.63 7.64
C PRO A 52 -0.81 12.10 7.31
N THR A 53 -0.32 12.45 6.13
CA THR A 53 1.06 12.19 5.73
C THR A 53 2.03 12.85 6.71
N ARG A 54 3.06 12.11 7.11
CA ARG A 54 4.10 12.60 8.02
C ARG A 54 5.30 13.06 7.20
N TYR A 55 5.70 14.30 7.43
CA TYR A 55 6.77 14.96 6.69
C TYR A 55 7.98 15.13 7.59
N PHE A 56 9.13 14.63 7.15
CA PHE A 56 10.38 14.69 7.90
C PHE A 56 11.45 15.40 7.11
N GLU A 57 12.01 16.43 7.73
CA GLU A 57 13.24 17.08 7.28
C GLU A 57 14.35 16.80 8.29
N PHE A 58 15.43 16.19 7.84
CA PHE A 58 16.53 15.79 8.72
C PHE A 58 17.85 15.69 7.97
N LEU A 59 18.94 15.88 8.71
CA LEU A 59 20.27 15.57 8.23
C LEU A 59 20.50 14.06 8.38
N ARG A 60 20.94 13.42 7.29
CA ARG A 60 21.47 12.05 7.32
C ARG A 60 22.96 12.08 7.04
N TYR A 61 23.76 11.45 7.88
CA TYR A 61 25.19 11.24 7.59
C TYR A 61 25.64 9.81 7.88
N GLY A 62 26.57 9.32 7.07
CA GLY A 62 27.19 8.01 7.20
C GLY A 62 28.60 8.14 7.74
N LYS A 63 28.94 7.32 8.73
CA LYS A 63 30.26 7.30 9.37
C LYS A 63 30.71 5.86 9.60
N GLU A 64 31.99 5.61 9.30
CA GLU A 64 32.66 4.37 9.70
C GLU A 64 33.24 4.60 11.10
N ILE A 65 32.71 3.89 12.10
CA ILE A 65 33.14 4.10 13.50
C ILE A 65 34.28 3.16 13.89
N MET A 66 34.33 1.99 13.28
CA MET A 66 35.35 0.97 13.42
C MET A 66 35.42 0.20 12.10
N ASP A 67 36.52 -0.53 11.88
CA ASP A 67 36.65 -1.42 10.72
C ASP A 67 35.44 -2.38 10.64
N GLY A 68 34.76 -2.41 9.49
CA GLY A 68 33.54 -3.20 9.26
C GLY A 68 32.30 -2.75 10.05
N ILE A 69 32.33 -1.60 10.74
CA ILE A 69 31.16 -1.07 11.48
C ILE A 69 30.82 0.34 11.00
N TYR A 70 29.66 0.46 10.38
CA TYR A 70 29.13 1.70 9.85
C TYR A 70 27.91 2.15 10.65
N ILE A 71 27.77 3.46 10.80
CA ILE A 71 26.55 4.08 11.31
C ILE A 71 25.98 5.03 10.27
N ILE A 72 24.66 5.04 10.18
CA ILE A 72 23.88 6.07 9.51
C ILE A 72 23.14 6.79 10.63
N VAL A 73 23.32 8.10 10.74
CA VAL A 73 22.68 8.92 11.76
C VAL A 73 21.72 9.89 11.12
N ASP A 74 20.50 9.89 11.63
CA ASP A 74 19.40 10.77 11.25
C ASP A 74 19.09 11.71 12.40
N VAL A 75 19.09 13.02 12.13
CA VAL A 75 18.75 14.04 13.12
C VAL A 75 18.06 15.22 12.48
N SER A 76 16.85 15.53 12.94
CA SER A 76 16.17 16.77 12.56
C SER A 76 16.92 17.96 13.15
N SER A 77 17.22 18.91 12.28
CA SER A 77 17.77 20.20 12.66
C SER A 77 16.62 21.13 13.04
N ARG A 78 16.60 21.63 14.28
CA ARG A 78 15.81 22.82 14.68
C ARG A 78 16.47 24.13 14.23
N TYR A 79 17.67 24.05 13.63
CA TYR A 79 18.50 25.21 13.35
C TYR A 79 18.08 25.98 12.10
N SER A 80 17.30 25.39 11.20
CA SER A 80 16.87 26.06 9.96
C SER A 80 15.66 26.98 10.14
N ASP A 81 14.68 26.59 10.96
CA ASP A 81 13.52 27.43 11.30
C ASP A 81 12.82 26.93 12.58
N PRO A 82 12.99 27.62 13.73
CA PRO A 82 12.31 27.27 14.99
C PRO A 82 10.79 27.48 14.96
N PHE A 83 10.27 28.21 13.97
CA PHE A 83 8.86 28.58 13.86
C PHE A 83 8.11 27.74 12.82
N ALA A 84 8.80 26.89 12.08
CA ALA A 84 8.17 25.94 11.16
C ALA A 84 7.27 24.98 11.94
N LYS A 85 5.96 25.05 11.69
CA LYS A 85 5.01 24.03 12.17
C LYS A 85 5.31 22.72 11.44
N ARG A 86 6.04 21.81 12.10
CA ARG A 86 6.32 20.47 11.58
C ARG A 86 5.38 19.49 12.28
N ASN A 87 4.68 18.66 11.49
CA ASN A 87 3.80 17.64 12.05
C ASN A 87 4.55 16.38 12.57
N SER A 88 5.87 16.35 12.37
CA SER A 88 6.77 15.25 12.71
C SER A 88 8.22 15.73 12.87
N GLU A 89 8.97 15.16 13.81
CA GLU A 89 10.40 15.41 14.07
C GLU A 89 11.14 14.08 14.23
N ARG A 90 12.33 13.94 13.61
CA ARG A 90 13.26 12.84 13.90
C ARG A 90 14.25 13.32 14.95
N ARG A 91 14.16 12.78 16.17
CA ARG A 91 15.23 12.87 17.16
C ARG A 91 16.43 12.01 16.69
N PRO A 92 17.60 12.13 17.34
CA PRO A 92 18.74 11.28 17.00
C PRO A 92 18.32 9.81 16.88
N SER A 93 18.37 9.32 15.65
CA SER A 93 17.94 8.00 15.19
C SER A 93 18.93 7.53 14.12
N GLY A 94 18.78 6.31 13.62
CA GLY A 94 19.70 5.80 12.63
C GLY A 94 19.80 4.28 12.57
N VAL A 95 20.85 3.83 11.90
CA VAL A 95 21.12 2.41 11.66
C VAL A 95 22.59 2.13 11.95
N ILE A 96 22.88 1.07 12.68
CA ILE A 96 24.21 0.50 12.82
C ILE A 96 24.27 -0.73 11.91
N ILE A 97 25.32 -0.82 11.11
CA ILE A 97 25.59 -1.92 10.19
C ILE A 97 26.93 -2.53 10.62
N ARG A 98 26.94 -3.83 10.93
CA ARG A 98 28.16 -4.58 11.23
C ARG A 98 28.36 -5.65 10.17
N GLU A 99 29.49 -5.61 9.48
CA GLU A 99 29.83 -6.62 8.50
C GLU A 99 30.27 -7.91 9.20
N HIS A 100 29.81 -9.05 8.68
CA HIS A 100 30.25 -10.38 9.10
C HIS A 100 30.97 -11.14 7.97
N GLY A 101 31.28 -10.43 6.89
CA GLY A 101 31.88 -10.96 5.67
C GLY A 101 31.27 -10.30 4.43
N PRO A 102 31.60 -10.79 3.23
CA PRO A 102 31.14 -10.18 1.98
C PRO A 102 29.65 -10.40 1.68
N GLU A 103 29.00 -11.37 2.33
CA GLU A 103 27.61 -11.77 2.04
C GLU A 103 26.65 -11.59 3.22
N ASP A 104 27.14 -11.15 4.37
CA ASP A 104 26.34 -11.07 5.59
C ASP A 104 26.65 -9.81 6.42
N CYS A 105 25.60 -9.25 7.02
CA CYS A 105 25.71 -8.12 7.92
C CYS A 105 24.59 -8.13 8.98
N GLU A 106 24.91 -7.63 10.16
CA GLU A 106 23.95 -7.33 11.20
C GLU A 106 23.48 -5.87 11.07
N ILE A 107 22.16 -5.68 11.13
CA ILE A 107 21.52 -4.36 11.08
C ILE A 107 20.80 -4.10 12.41
N ILE A 108 21.17 -3.02 13.09
CA ILE A 108 20.51 -2.55 14.31
C ILE A 108 19.87 -1.19 14.01
N TRP A 109 18.54 -1.12 14.04
CA TRP A 109 17.80 0.10 13.78
C TRP A 109 17.41 0.80 15.09
N ILE A 110 17.72 2.09 15.19
CA ILE A 110 17.36 2.95 16.32
C ILE A 110 16.40 4.01 15.82
N GLU A 111 15.16 3.97 16.27
CA GLU A 111 14.13 4.92 15.85
C GLU A 111 13.67 5.78 17.02
N ASN A 112 13.72 7.10 16.83
CA ASN A 112 13.26 8.09 17.80
C ASN A 112 12.55 9.21 17.04
N VAL A 113 11.21 9.11 17.00
CA VAL A 113 10.35 9.96 16.20
C VAL A 113 9.31 10.59 17.12
N GLU A 114 9.14 11.90 16.99
CA GLU A 114 8.04 12.64 17.57
C GLU A 114 7.05 12.96 16.44
N VAL A 115 5.78 12.64 16.63
CA VAL A 115 4.70 12.98 15.71
C VAL A 115 3.64 13.75 16.46
N ASP A 116 3.10 14.79 15.84
CA ASP A 116 1.99 15.54 16.43
C ASP A 116 0.80 14.60 16.68
N GLU A 117 0.18 14.77 17.85
CA GLU A 117 -1.09 14.13 18.19
C GLU A 117 -2.11 14.44 17.10
N THR A 118 -2.47 13.40 16.34
CA THR A 118 -3.62 13.49 15.44
C THR A 118 -4.89 13.66 16.25
N ARG A 119 -5.87 14.39 15.71
CA ARG A 119 -7.25 14.29 16.21
C ARG A 119 -7.62 12.82 16.33
N GLU A 120 -8.21 12.44 17.46
CA GLU A 120 -8.63 11.07 17.71
C GLU A 120 -9.50 10.56 16.56
N ASN A 121 -9.06 9.46 15.96
CA ASN A 121 -9.73 8.74 14.89
C ASN A 121 -9.52 7.21 15.07
N LEU A 122 -10.05 6.42 14.14
CA LEU A 122 -9.97 4.96 14.16
C LEU A 122 -8.54 4.40 14.27
N TYR A 123 -7.53 5.14 13.81
CA TYR A 123 -6.12 4.71 13.82
C TYR A 123 -5.34 5.20 15.04
N SER A 124 -5.98 5.86 16.02
CA SER A 124 -5.28 6.44 17.18
C SER A 124 -4.50 5.40 17.98
N THR A 125 -5.08 4.20 18.17
CA THR A 125 -4.43 3.09 18.90
C THR A 125 -3.15 2.63 18.23
N ILE A 126 -3.14 2.45 16.90
CA ILE A 126 -1.95 2.00 16.19
C ILE A 126 -0.87 3.09 16.10
N ILE A 127 -1.27 4.36 16.08
CA ILE A 127 -0.34 5.50 16.11
C ILE A 127 0.30 5.61 17.50
N GLY A 128 -0.49 5.53 18.57
CA GLY A 128 -0.01 5.66 19.96
C GLY A 128 0.79 4.47 20.47
N SER A 129 0.70 3.30 19.83
CA SER A 129 1.42 2.07 20.23
C SER A 129 2.84 1.95 19.65
N ASN A 130 3.36 2.98 18.98
CA ASN A 130 4.64 2.98 18.24
C ASN A 130 4.75 1.90 17.13
N LEU A 131 3.65 1.21 16.81
CA LEU A 131 3.62 0.22 15.74
C LEU A 131 3.79 0.89 14.36
N ALA A 132 3.20 2.07 14.17
CA ALA A 132 3.25 2.77 12.89
C ALA A 132 4.62 3.38 12.56
N TYR A 133 5.42 3.81 13.53
CA TYR A 133 6.65 4.57 13.26
C TYR A 133 7.86 4.06 14.04
N GLY A 134 7.85 2.79 14.45
CA GLY A 134 8.92 2.17 15.23
C GLY A 134 9.99 1.47 14.39
N ALA A 135 11.16 1.23 15.00
CA ALA A 135 12.30 0.52 14.41
C ALA A 135 11.92 -0.85 13.82
N HIS A 136 11.09 -1.60 14.54
CA HIS A 136 10.64 -2.94 14.12
C HIS A 136 9.91 -2.90 12.77
N ARG A 137 9.12 -1.84 12.50
CA ARG A 137 8.44 -1.66 11.20
C ARG A 137 9.43 -1.48 10.05
N TRP A 138 10.50 -0.73 10.26
CA TRP A 138 11.53 -0.50 9.24
C TRP A 138 12.26 -1.78 8.88
N VAL A 139 12.66 -2.54 9.89
CA VAL A 139 13.35 -3.82 9.71
C VAL A 139 12.45 -4.85 9.03
N THR A 140 11.20 -5.01 9.50
CA THR A 140 10.24 -5.95 8.89
C THR A 140 9.94 -5.57 7.44
N THR A 141 9.76 -4.28 7.13
CA THR A 141 9.51 -3.82 5.75
C THR A 141 10.71 -4.09 4.82
N LEU A 142 11.94 -3.86 5.32
CA LEU A 142 13.16 -4.12 4.55
C LEU A 142 13.30 -5.62 4.25
N LEU A 143 13.20 -6.46 5.28
CA LEU A 143 13.28 -7.92 5.14
C LEU A 143 12.19 -8.45 4.21
N TRP A 144 10.99 -7.91 4.32
CA TRP A 144 9.86 -8.30 3.48
C TRP A 144 10.11 -7.99 2.00
N ASN A 145 10.62 -6.79 1.67
CA ASN A 145 10.97 -6.45 0.29
C ASN A 145 12.12 -7.33 -0.25
N LEU A 146 13.13 -7.64 0.58
CA LEU A 146 14.23 -8.54 0.20
C LEU A 146 13.74 -9.97 -0.07
N LYS A 147 12.81 -10.49 0.73
CA LYS A 147 12.18 -11.79 0.51
C LYS A 147 11.34 -11.79 -0.76
N ARG A 148 10.57 -10.74 -1.00
CA ARG A 148 9.72 -10.58 -2.18
C ARG A 148 10.53 -10.64 -3.49
N ASP A 149 11.76 -10.14 -3.50
CA ASP A 149 12.65 -10.24 -4.66
C ASP A 149 13.18 -11.67 -4.90
N LYS A 150 13.05 -12.56 -3.91
CA LYS A 150 13.39 -13.99 -3.99
C LYS A 150 12.19 -14.91 -4.25
N SER A 151 11.03 -14.34 -4.60
CA SER A 151 9.82 -15.11 -4.91
C SER A 151 10.05 -16.11 -6.06
N SER A 152 9.33 -17.22 -6.02
CA SER A 152 9.42 -18.30 -7.00
C SER A 152 8.04 -18.78 -7.45
N PHE A 153 7.97 -19.38 -8.64
CA PHE A 153 6.75 -19.91 -9.20
C PHE A 153 6.40 -21.29 -8.63
N SER A 154 5.12 -21.52 -8.39
CA SER A 154 4.51 -22.80 -8.01
C SER A 154 3.11 -22.93 -8.63
N ASP A 155 2.52 -24.13 -8.51
CA ASP A 155 1.17 -24.43 -9.03
C ASP A 155 0.99 -24.14 -10.54
N LEU A 156 2.05 -24.30 -11.33
CA LEU A 156 2.09 -23.96 -12.75
C LEU A 156 1.14 -24.83 -13.58
N LYS A 157 0.16 -24.19 -14.21
CA LYS A 157 -0.74 -24.78 -15.23
C LYS A 157 -0.62 -24.14 -16.61
N ILE A 158 0.25 -23.13 -16.72
CA ILE A 158 0.61 -22.46 -17.96
C ILE A 158 2.13 -22.38 -18.09
N ASP A 159 2.62 -22.20 -19.30
CA ASP A 159 4.02 -21.89 -19.52
C ASP A 159 4.34 -20.48 -18.99
N VAL A 160 5.47 -20.37 -18.29
CA VAL A 160 5.93 -19.11 -17.70
C VAL A 160 7.36 -18.83 -18.17
N HIS A 161 7.52 -17.68 -18.82
CA HIS A 161 8.81 -17.18 -19.25
C HIS A 161 9.69 -16.82 -18.05
N PRO A 162 11.02 -17.07 -18.08
CA PRO A 162 11.93 -16.74 -16.98
C PRO A 162 11.89 -15.27 -16.52
N GLY A 163 11.56 -14.35 -17.43
CA GLY A 163 11.42 -12.92 -17.14
C GLY A 163 10.07 -12.50 -16.53
N ALA A 164 9.10 -13.41 -16.41
CA ALA A 164 7.75 -13.09 -15.92
C ALA A 164 7.76 -12.60 -14.46
N GLY A 165 8.64 -13.14 -13.61
CA GLY A 165 8.76 -12.72 -12.21
C GLY A 165 9.05 -11.22 -12.08
N SER A 166 10.00 -10.69 -12.86
CA SER A 166 10.32 -9.26 -12.88
C SER A 166 9.13 -8.40 -13.29
N PHE A 167 8.32 -8.87 -14.23
CA PHE A 167 7.10 -8.17 -14.66
C PHE A 167 6.05 -8.15 -13.55
N LEU A 168 5.79 -9.31 -12.92
CA LEU A 168 4.85 -9.43 -11.81
C LEU A 168 5.25 -8.54 -10.62
N LEU A 169 6.54 -8.51 -10.28
CA LEU A 169 7.07 -7.65 -9.23
C LEU A 169 6.90 -6.16 -9.56
N ALA A 170 7.16 -5.76 -10.81
CA ALA A 170 6.99 -4.37 -11.23
C ALA A 170 5.52 -3.94 -11.25
N LEU A 171 4.64 -4.78 -11.80
CA LEU A 171 3.21 -4.53 -11.94
C LEU A 171 2.54 -4.37 -10.56
N THR A 172 2.75 -5.33 -9.65
CA THR A 172 2.15 -5.28 -8.30
C THR A 172 2.72 -4.15 -7.45
N GLN A 173 4.00 -3.80 -7.64
CA GLN A 173 4.56 -2.60 -7.00
C GLN A 173 3.84 -1.33 -7.50
N ALA A 174 3.50 -1.24 -8.77
CA ALA A 174 2.74 -0.11 -9.30
C ALA A 174 1.27 -0.12 -8.89
N MET A 175 0.63 -1.28 -8.72
CA MET A 175 -0.70 -1.41 -8.11
C MET A 175 -0.69 -0.81 -6.70
N LYS A 176 0.28 -1.20 -5.87
CA LYS A 176 0.42 -0.69 -4.51
C LYS A 176 0.76 0.81 -4.47
N ARG A 177 1.56 1.32 -5.41
CA ARG A 177 1.80 2.77 -5.56
C ARG A 177 0.51 3.54 -5.88
N PHE A 178 -0.31 3.02 -6.78
CA PHE A 178 -1.60 3.63 -7.10
C PHE A 178 -2.50 3.68 -5.87
N PHE A 179 -2.59 2.59 -5.10
CA PHE A 179 -3.35 2.55 -3.85
C PHE A 179 -2.88 3.65 -2.87
N MET A 180 -1.57 3.75 -2.64
CA MET A 180 -0.99 4.77 -1.76
C MET A 180 -1.25 6.20 -2.28
N GLU A 181 -1.30 6.38 -3.60
CA GLU A 181 -1.62 7.67 -4.20
C GLU A 181 -3.08 8.06 -3.96
N CYS A 182 -4.02 7.12 -4.08
CA CYS A 182 -5.45 7.37 -3.82
C CYS A 182 -5.74 7.72 -2.36
N VAL A 183 -4.96 7.20 -1.40
CA VAL A 183 -5.09 7.55 0.02
C VAL A 183 -4.24 8.77 0.42
N SER A 184 -3.40 9.31 -0.48
CA SER A 184 -2.52 10.47 -0.22
C SER A 184 -3.30 11.71 0.12
N GLN A 185 -2.90 12.48 1.12
CA GLN A 185 -3.52 13.78 1.40
C GLN A 185 -3.45 14.71 0.19
N HIS A 186 -2.32 14.69 -0.52
CA HIS A 186 -2.07 15.46 -1.72
C HIS A 186 -1.72 14.46 -2.84
N PRO A 187 -2.71 13.96 -3.61
CA PRO A 187 -2.43 13.12 -4.76
C PRO A 187 -1.89 13.97 -5.92
N ASP A 188 -1.20 13.35 -6.88
CA ASP A 188 -0.80 13.97 -8.14
C ASP A 188 -2.03 14.44 -8.91
N GLU A 189 -2.31 15.74 -8.86
CA GLU A 189 -3.49 16.36 -9.46
C GLU A 189 -3.54 16.24 -10.99
N ALA A 190 -2.41 15.98 -11.64
CA ALA A 190 -2.37 15.67 -13.07
C ALA A 190 -3.02 14.32 -13.38
N ALA A 191 -2.96 13.37 -12.43
CA ALA A 191 -3.50 12.02 -12.56
C ALA A 191 -4.87 11.85 -11.88
N LEU A 192 -5.01 12.35 -10.65
CA LEU A 192 -6.12 12.09 -9.75
C LEU A 192 -6.61 13.39 -9.12
N THR A 193 -7.91 13.67 -9.20
CA THR A 193 -8.51 14.85 -8.55
C THR A 193 -9.53 14.43 -7.52
N VAL A 194 -9.34 14.85 -6.27
CA VAL A 194 -10.32 14.62 -5.20
C VAL A 194 -11.53 15.51 -5.44
N ILE A 195 -12.73 14.93 -5.42
CA ILE A 195 -13.98 15.66 -5.66
C ILE A 195 -14.90 15.74 -4.42
N THR A 196 -14.60 14.96 -3.38
CA THR A 196 -15.28 15.02 -2.08
C THR A 196 -14.54 15.95 -1.11
N SER A 197 -15.22 16.41 -0.07
CA SER A 197 -14.59 17.20 1.00
C SER A 197 -13.68 16.32 1.87
N GLY A 198 -12.75 16.94 2.61
CA GLY A 198 -11.87 16.22 3.54
C GLY A 198 -12.58 15.68 4.80
N GLU A 199 -13.81 16.11 5.06
CA GLU A 199 -14.64 15.61 6.17
C GLU A 199 -15.54 14.43 5.75
N ASP A 200 -15.60 14.15 4.46
CA ASP A 200 -16.40 13.05 3.93
C ASP A 200 -15.80 11.70 4.33
N PRO A 201 -16.57 10.77 4.93
CA PRO A 201 -16.09 9.43 5.22
C PRO A 201 -15.75 8.65 3.94
N ILE A 202 -16.30 9.04 2.79
CA ILE A 202 -16.02 8.46 1.49
C ILE A 202 -15.22 9.45 0.67
N ARG A 203 -14.02 9.04 0.28
CA ARG A 203 -13.21 9.81 -0.63
C ARG A 203 -13.44 9.34 -2.06
N ILE A 204 -13.84 10.25 -2.94
CA ILE A 204 -13.96 9.97 -4.37
C ILE A 204 -12.89 10.78 -5.12
N LEU A 205 -12.17 10.11 -6.02
CA LEU A 205 -11.18 10.71 -6.90
C LEU A 205 -11.59 10.50 -8.37
N HIS A 206 -11.54 11.55 -9.18
CA HIS A 206 -11.63 11.43 -10.64
C HIS A 206 -10.25 11.03 -11.20
N ASN A 207 -10.21 9.92 -11.94
CA ASN A 207 -8.99 9.39 -12.57
C ASN A 207 -8.89 9.88 -14.02
N LYS A 208 -8.02 10.88 -14.25
CA LYS A 208 -7.87 11.58 -15.53
C LYS A 208 -7.07 10.79 -16.57
N LYS A 209 -6.39 9.71 -16.17
CA LYS A 209 -5.51 8.95 -17.05
C LYS A 209 -6.27 8.00 -17.98
N LEU A 210 -7.51 7.67 -17.63
CA LEU A 210 -8.36 6.81 -18.43
C LEU A 210 -9.32 7.68 -19.25
N THR A 211 -9.05 7.79 -20.55
CA THR A 211 -9.86 8.60 -21.47
C THR A 211 -10.97 7.82 -22.16
N GLU A 212 -10.92 6.49 -22.10
CA GLU A 212 -11.92 5.59 -22.70
C GLU A 212 -13.22 5.54 -21.88
N TYR A 213 -13.16 5.89 -20.60
CA TYR A 213 -14.26 5.83 -19.64
C TYR A 213 -14.32 7.10 -18.80
N ILE A 214 -15.49 7.41 -18.26
CA ILE A 214 -15.57 8.29 -17.09
C ILE A 214 -15.15 7.44 -15.89
N SER A 215 -14.05 7.81 -15.24
CA SER A 215 -13.34 6.94 -14.31
C SER A 215 -13.20 7.56 -12.93
N PHE A 216 -13.71 6.87 -11.90
CA PHE A 216 -13.62 7.32 -10.51
C PHE A 216 -13.06 6.25 -9.59
N VAL A 217 -12.35 6.66 -8.55
CA VAL A 217 -11.87 5.78 -7.48
C VAL A 217 -12.60 6.13 -6.20
N GLY A 218 -13.28 5.14 -5.60
CA GLY A 218 -13.88 5.26 -4.29
C GLY A 218 -12.97 4.68 -3.22
N VAL A 219 -12.82 5.38 -2.09
CA VAL A 219 -11.98 4.97 -0.97
C VAL A 219 -12.74 5.19 0.34
N ASN A 220 -12.73 4.19 1.22
CA ASN A 220 -13.26 4.31 2.58
C ASN A 220 -12.43 3.47 3.56
N SER A 221 -12.36 3.93 4.82
CA SER A 221 -11.79 3.14 5.91
C SER A 221 -12.86 2.81 6.96
N PHE A 222 -12.89 1.56 7.41
CA PHE A 222 -13.82 1.08 8.42
C PHE A 222 -13.13 0.11 9.38
N ARG A 223 -13.77 -0.13 10.53
CA ARG A 223 -13.27 -1.03 11.58
C ARG A 223 -14.08 -2.31 11.58
N VAL A 224 -13.41 -3.43 11.85
CA VAL A 224 -14.00 -4.75 12.03
C VAL A 224 -13.57 -5.32 13.37
N GLN A 225 -14.50 -5.86 14.15
CA GLN A 225 -14.20 -6.59 15.39
C GLN A 225 -13.82 -8.06 15.08
N ALA A 226 -12.72 -8.26 14.37
CA ALA A 226 -12.15 -9.57 14.10
C ALA A 226 -10.62 -9.49 13.92
N LYS A 227 -9.98 -10.66 14.07
CA LYS A 227 -8.52 -10.80 13.90
C LYS A 227 -8.08 -10.47 12.46
N PRO A 228 -6.96 -9.75 12.28
CA PRO A 228 -6.43 -9.39 10.96
C PRO A 228 -6.32 -10.56 9.99
N LEU A 229 -5.86 -11.73 10.46
CA LEU A 229 -5.74 -12.93 9.61
C LEU A 229 -7.10 -13.43 9.09
N SER A 230 -8.13 -13.44 9.93
CA SER A 230 -9.47 -13.88 9.53
C SER A 230 -10.10 -12.91 8.52
N VAL A 231 -9.89 -11.61 8.74
CA VAL A 231 -10.32 -10.55 7.81
C VAL A 231 -9.59 -10.67 6.47
N PHE A 232 -8.28 -10.88 6.49
CA PHE A 232 -7.46 -11.07 5.30
C PHE A 232 -7.92 -12.27 4.47
N GLN A 233 -8.13 -13.43 5.09
CA GLN A 233 -8.57 -14.64 4.39
C GLN A 233 -9.94 -14.47 3.73
N PHE A 234 -10.86 -13.77 4.38
CA PHE A 234 -12.17 -13.46 3.81
C PHE A 234 -12.04 -12.49 2.62
N LEU A 235 -11.35 -11.37 2.82
CA LEU A 235 -11.22 -10.31 1.82
C LEU A 235 -10.44 -10.78 0.59
N MET A 236 -9.48 -11.69 0.72
CA MET A 236 -8.72 -12.24 -0.40
C MET A 236 -9.64 -12.92 -1.43
N LYS A 237 -10.61 -13.71 -0.95
CA LYS A 237 -11.62 -14.34 -1.81
C LYS A 237 -12.62 -13.31 -2.34
N LYS A 238 -13.05 -12.37 -1.49
CA LYS A 238 -14.03 -11.35 -1.85
C LYS A 238 -13.50 -10.42 -2.95
N ASP A 239 -12.23 -10.06 -2.89
CA ASP A 239 -11.55 -9.21 -3.85
C ASP A 239 -11.56 -9.81 -5.26
N LEU A 240 -11.16 -11.08 -5.41
CA LEU A 240 -11.27 -11.78 -6.71
C LEU A 240 -12.71 -11.86 -7.22
N GLN A 241 -13.68 -12.11 -6.33
CA GLN A 241 -15.09 -12.13 -6.71
C GLN A 241 -15.57 -10.78 -7.25
N LEU A 242 -15.15 -9.67 -6.64
CA LEU A 242 -15.47 -8.32 -7.09
C LEU A 242 -14.82 -8.01 -8.44
N GLU A 243 -13.53 -8.35 -8.59
CA GLU A 243 -12.78 -8.08 -9.82
C GLU A 243 -13.40 -8.81 -11.03
N PHE A 244 -13.82 -10.07 -10.87
CA PHE A 244 -14.48 -10.80 -11.95
C PHE A 244 -15.99 -10.48 -12.11
N ARG A 245 -16.63 -9.75 -11.19
CA ARG A 245 -18.05 -9.36 -11.31
C ARG A 245 -18.28 -8.45 -12.52
N VAL A 246 -17.31 -7.60 -12.84
CA VAL A 246 -17.38 -6.63 -13.95
C VAL A 246 -17.70 -7.30 -15.29
N PHE A 247 -17.35 -8.58 -15.45
CA PHE A 247 -17.54 -9.35 -16.69
C PHE A 247 -18.68 -10.39 -16.59
N GLY A 248 -19.43 -10.40 -15.48
CA GLY A 248 -20.61 -11.24 -15.32
C GLY A 248 -21.87 -10.48 -15.74
N GLY A 249 -22.43 -10.82 -16.90
CA GLY A 249 -23.73 -10.30 -17.32
C GLY A 249 -24.81 -10.57 -16.25
N SER A 250 -25.74 -9.62 -16.06
CA SER A 250 -26.83 -9.68 -15.07
C SER A 250 -27.87 -10.77 -15.31
N GLU A 251 -27.72 -11.57 -16.37
CA GLU A 251 -28.69 -12.55 -16.81
C GLU A 251 -27.98 -13.86 -17.17
N THR A 252 -27.75 -14.74 -16.20
CA THR A 252 -28.00 -16.19 -16.31
C THR A 252 -27.53 -16.91 -15.04
N ASN A 253 -28.31 -17.90 -14.60
CA ASN A 253 -28.01 -18.88 -13.56
C ASN A 253 -26.87 -19.85 -13.97
N GLU A 254 -25.85 -19.40 -14.70
CA GLU A 254 -24.67 -20.21 -15.00
C GLU A 254 -23.81 -20.24 -13.73
N VAL A 255 -23.52 -21.46 -13.27
CA VAL A 255 -22.83 -21.80 -12.04
C VAL A 255 -21.68 -20.82 -11.79
N HIS A 256 -21.60 -20.28 -10.56
CA HIS A 256 -20.45 -19.54 -10.05
C HIS A 256 -19.19 -20.41 -10.09
N GLU A 257 -18.63 -20.64 -11.28
CA GLU A 257 -17.37 -21.35 -11.41
C GLU A 257 -16.28 -20.44 -10.82
N GLU A 258 -15.66 -20.93 -9.75
CA GLU A 258 -14.52 -20.26 -9.16
C GLU A 258 -13.45 -20.12 -10.24
N PRO A 259 -12.81 -18.95 -10.35
CA PRO A 259 -11.81 -18.75 -11.38
C PRO A 259 -10.65 -19.73 -11.16
N GLU A 260 -10.16 -20.31 -12.25
CA GLU A 260 -9.12 -21.31 -12.19
C GLU A 260 -7.77 -20.66 -11.83
N LEU A 261 -7.18 -21.06 -10.70
CA LEU A 261 -5.79 -20.71 -10.38
C LEU A 261 -4.83 -21.34 -11.40
N LEU A 262 -4.02 -20.51 -12.06
CA LEU A 262 -3.05 -20.91 -13.07
C LEU A 262 -1.61 -21.00 -12.57
N PHE A 263 -1.23 -20.14 -11.62
CA PHE A 263 0.03 -20.23 -10.90
C PHE A 263 0.01 -19.37 -9.64
N THR A 264 0.95 -19.66 -8.75
CA THR A 264 1.36 -18.79 -7.66
C THR A 264 2.81 -18.37 -7.85
N PHE A 265 3.14 -17.12 -7.52
CA PHE A 265 4.49 -16.57 -7.51
C PHE A 265 4.69 -15.87 -6.18
N GLY A 266 5.47 -16.48 -5.28
CA GLY A 266 5.50 -16.01 -3.90
C GLY A 266 6.73 -16.42 -3.13
N THR A 267 6.81 -15.88 -1.92
CA THR A 267 7.85 -16.19 -0.94
C THR A 267 7.65 -17.58 -0.35
N ASP A 268 8.73 -18.17 0.14
CA ASP A 268 8.74 -19.47 0.83
C ASP A 268 7.81 -19.50 2.05
N ASP A 269 7.81 -18.42 2.83
CA ASP A 269 6.97 -18.23 4.00
C ASP A 269 5.52 -17.82 3.69
N LYS A 270 5.18 -17.67 2.41
CA LYS A 270 3.84 -17.26 1.93
C LYS A 270 3.37 -15.89 2.43
N SER A 271 4.28 -15.04 2.90
CA SER A 271 3.98 -13.65 3.32
C SER A 271 3.71 -12.70 2.13
N ASN A 272 4.14 -13.06 0.92
CA ASN A 272 3.72 -12.41 -0.32
C ASN A 272 3.40 -13.47 -1.37
N ILE A 273 2.19 -13.43 -1.93
CA ILE A 273 1.76 -14.28 -3.03
C ILE A 273 1.18 -13.38 -4.12
N ILE A 274 1.70 -13.54 -5.33
CA ILE A 274 1.09 -13.05 -6.57
C ILE A 274 0.46 -14.26 -7.26
N SER A 275 -0.83 -14.21 -7.53
CA SER A 275 -1.56 -15.31 -8.17
C SER A 275 -2.24 -14.85 -9.45
N LEU A 276 -2.25 -15.72 -10.46
CA LEU A 276 -3.00 -15.51 -11.70
C LEU A 276 -4.16 -16.49 -11.77
N HIS A 277 -5.34 -15.95 -12.00
CA HIS A 277 -6.59 -16.71 -12.12
C HIS A 277 -7.18 -16.52 -13.50
N LYS A 278 -7.88 -17.53 -14.02
CA LYS A 278 -8.53 -17.51 -15.33
C LYS A 278 -10.02 -17.74 -15.18
N ARG A 279 -10.81 -16.96 -15.90
CA ARG A 279 -12.25 -17.20 -16.09
C ARG A 279 -12.59 -17.14 -17.57
N VAL A 280 -13.38 -18.11 -18.02
CA VAL A 280 -13.95 -18.09 -19.37
C VAL A 280 -15.34 -17.45 -19.26
N THR A 281 -15.58 -16.38 -20.01
CA THR A 281 -16.89 -15.72 -20.13
C THR A 281 -17.42 -15.90 -21.56
N LYS A 282 -18.61 -15.35 -21.84
CA LYS A 282 -19.20 -15.37 -23.19
C LYS A 282 -18.42 -14.48 -24.16
N GLU A 283 -17.79 -13.43 -23.63
CA GLU A 283 -17.03 -12.41 -24.37
C GLU A 283 -15.57 -12.79 -24.57
N GLY A 284 -15.06 -13.80 -23.85
CA GLY A 284 -13.69 -14.29 -24.00
C GLY A 284 -13.07 -14.78 -22.69
N ILE A 285 -11.75 -14.85 -22.67
CA ILE A 285 -10.98 -15.24 -21.48
C ILE A 285 -10.57 -13.98 -20.72
N VAL A 286 -10.88 -13.93 -19.43
CA VAL A 286 -10.45 -12.87 -18.52
C VAL A 286 -9.45 -13.45 -17.52
N TYR A 287 -8.34 -12.75 -17.33
CA TYR A 287 -7.34 -13.11 -16.34
C TYR A 287 -7.40 -12.14 -15.16
N GLY A 288 -7.44 -12.65 -13.94
CA GLY A 288 -7.37 -11.86 -12.70
C GLY A 288 -6.01 -12.05 -12.03
N LEU A 289 -5.22 -10.99 -11.93
CA LEU A 289 -3.97 -10.99 -11.16
C LEU A 289 -4.23 -10.42 -9.77
N GLN A 290 -3.85 -11.15 -8.72
CA GLN A 290 -3.98 -10.69 -7.33
C GLN A 290 -2.63 -10.75 -6.61
N GLU A 291 -2.21 -9.65 -5.99
CA GLU A 291 -1.21 -9.64 -4.92
C GLU A 291 -1.91 -9.76 -3.57
N ALA A 292 -1.58 -10.80 -2.81
CA ALA A 292 -1.95 -11.00 -1.42
C ALA A 292 -0.68 -10.95 -0.58
N SER A 293 -0.51 -9.88 0.20
CA SER A 293 0.69 -9.63 1.00
C SER A 293 0.34 -9.35 2.45
N MET A 294 1.12 -9.91 3.36
CA MET A 294 0.95 -9.77 4.81
C MET A 294 2.30 -9.52 5.46
N ASP A 295 2.41 -8.40 6.16
CA ASP A 295 3.46 -8.14 7.13
C ASP A 295 2.84 -7.94 8.53
N GLU A 296 3.65 -7.73 9.55
CA GLU A 296 3.22 -7.62 10.95
C GLU A 296 2.37 -6.36 11.26
N TYR A 297 2.32 -5.39 10.35
CA TYR A 297 1.74 -4.05 10.52
C TYR A 297 0.63 -3.73 9.51
N SER A 298 0.76 -4.24 8.30
CA SER A 298 -0.16 -4.03 7.21
C SER A 298 -0.21 -5.25 6.30
N SER A 299 -1.40 -5.53 5.81
CA SER A 299 -1.62 -6.47 4.71
C SER A 299 -2.24 -5.73 3.54
N PHE A 300 -1.91 -6.14 2.33
CA PHE A 300 -2.55 -5.65 1.11
C PHE A 300 -3.09 -6.82 0.31
N ILE A 301 -4.28 -6.63 -0.24
CA ILE A 301 -4.93 -7.52 -1.18
C ILE A 301 -5.30 -6.64 -2.35
N LEU A 302 -4.61 -6.77 -3.49
CA LEU A 302 -4.83 -5.91 -4.65
C LEU A 302 -5.00 -6.76 -5.88
N SER A 303 -6.12 -6.58 -6.59
CA SER A 303 -6.40 -7.26 -7.85
C SER A 303 -6.49 -6.30 -9.02
N LYS A 304 -6.21 -6.84 -10.21
CA LYS A 304 -6.50 -6.21 -11.49
C LYS A 304 -6.69 -7.27 -12.57
N THR A 305 -7.64 -7.03 -13.47
CA THR A 305 -7.80 -7.82 -14.69
C THR A 305 -6.72 -7.54 -15.75
N LEU A 306 -6.32 -8.59 -16.46
CA LEU A 306 -5.37 -8.56 -17.57
C LEU A 306 -6.00 -9.16 -18.83
N THR A 307 -5.66 -8.60 -19.98
CA THR A 307 -6.02 -9.16 -21.28
C THR A 307 -5.15 -10.37 -21.62
N GLU A 308 -5.68 -11.25 -22.47
CA GLU A 308 -4.92 -12.38 -23.00
C GLU A 308 -3.62 -11.93 -23.69
N ASP A 309 -3.65 -10.82 -24.44
CA ASP A 309 -2.44 -10.23 -25.05
C ASP A 309 -1.38 -9.85 -24.02
N THR A 310 -1.79 -9.32 -22.87
CA THR A 310 -0.86 -8.93 -21.80
C THR A 310 -0.22 -10.17 -21.17
N VAL A 311 -1.03 -11.20 -20.89
CA VAL A 311 -0.55 -12.48 -20.36
C VAL A 311 0.41 -13.15 -21.34
N ASN A 312 0.04 -13.25 -22.62
CA ASN A 312 0.89 -13.85 -23.65
C ASN A 312 2.20 -13.08 -23.83
N ALA A 313 2.15 -11.74 -23.88
CA ALA A 313 3.34 -10.93 -24.11
C ALA A 313 4.34 -10.96 -22.96
N HIS A 314 3.88 -10.93 -21.71
CA HIS A 314 4.75 -10.71 -20.55
C HIS A 314 4.94 -11.94 -19.64
N ILE A 315 3.97 -12.86 -19.63
CA ILE A 315 4.02 -14.05 -18.77
C ILE A 315 4.43 -15.28 -19.56
N VAL A 316 3.80 -15.53 -20.72
CA VAL A 316 4.04 -16.77 -21.49
C VAL A 316 5.26 -16.65 -22.40
N CYS A 317 5.29 -15.66 -23.29
CA CYS A 317 6.32 -15.55 -24.31
C CYS A 317 7.52 -14.70 -23.88
N GLY A 318 7.31 -13.69 -23.02
CA GLY A 318 8.36 -12.73 -22.63
C GLY A 318 8.82 -11.79 -23.75
N ASN A 319 8.03 -11.66 -24.83
CA ASN A 319 8.40 -10.98 -26.07
C ASN A 319 8.46 -9.45 -25.98
N LYS A 320 8.08 -8.84 -24.84
CA LYS A 320 8.18 -7.40 -24.62
C LYS A 320 8.99 -7.12 -23.37
N SER A 321 10.13 -6.45 -23.57
CA SER A 321 10.93 -5.87 -22.49
C SER A 321 10.05 -5.00 -21.60
N ILE A 322 10.12 -5.22 -20.28
CA ILE A 322 9.48 -4.36 -19.28
C ILE A 322 9.91 -2.90 -19.50
N TYR A 323 11.11 -2.67 -20.04
CA TYR A 323 11.72 -1.35 -20.20
C TYR A 323 11.37 -0.64 -21.52
N GLU A 324 10.82 -1.31 -22.52
CA GLU A 324 10.56 -0.69 -23.84
C GLU A 324 9.33 0.23 -23.86
N ASP A 325 8.51 0.26 -22.80
CA ASP A 325 7.37 1.18 -22.68
C ASP A 325 6.85 1.34 -21.22
N SER A 326 7.72 1.14 -20.21
CA SER A 326 7.32 1.02 -18.79
C SER A 326 6.60 2.24 -18.25
N LYS A 327 7.05 3.46 -18.60
CA LYS A 327 6.47 4.68 -18.06
C LYS A 327 5.05 4.96 -18.58
N SER A 328 4.73 4.59 -19.83
CA SER A 328 3.40 4.86 -20.39
C SER A 328 2.39 3.76 -20.03
N ARG A 329 2.80 2.48 -20.01
CA ARG A 329 1.89 1.35 -19.73
C ARG A 329 1.62 1.12 -18.25
N MET A 330 2.60 1.39 -17.39
CA MET A 330 2.38 1.33 -15.93
C MET A 330 1.67 2.58 -15.41
N ALA A 331 1.52 3.64 -16.22
CA ALA A 331 0.82 4.85 -15.80
C ALA A 331 -0.70 4.64 -15.61
N ASN A 332 -1.29 3.63 -16.26
CA ASN A 332 -2.73 3.35 -16.28
C ASN A 332 -3.11 2.11 -15.46
N ILE A 333 -2.30 1.76 -14.46
CA ILE A 333 -2.62 0.68 -13.53
C ILE A 333 -3.71 1.17 -12.58
N THR A 334 -4.77 0.37 -12.45
CA THR A 334 -6.00 0.70 -11.73
C THR A 334 -6.47 -0.54 -10.97
N PRO A 335 -5.78 -0.89 -9.87
CA PRO A 335 -6.18 -2.02 -9.05
C PRO A 335 -7.40 -1.65 -8.21
N SER A 336 -8.10 -2.68 -7.74
CA SER A 336 -9.04 -2.59 -6.63
C SER A 336 -8.54 -3.48 -5.48
N GLY A 337 -9.04 -3.23 -4.28
CA GLY A 337 -8.84 -4.12 -3.15
C GLY A 337 -8.70 -3.41 -1.81
N PHE A 338 -7.86 -3.96 -0.94
CA PHE A 338 -7.89 -3.69 0.49
C PHE A 338 -6.49 -3.50 1.07
N ALA A 339 -6.39 -2.59 2.04
CA ALA A 339 -5.35 -2.61 3.05
C ALA A 339 -5.94 -2.95 4.42
N ILE A 340 -5.23 -3.75 5.21
CA ILE A 340 -5.68 -4.21 6.53
C ILE A 340 -4.58 -3.91 7.54
N MET A 341 -4.93 -3.27 8.66
CA MET A 341 -4.03 -2.97 9.76
C MET A 341 -4.62 -3.47 11.08
N PRO A 342 -3.79 -3.85 12.06
CA PRO A 342 -4.29 -4.23 13.37
C PRO A 342 -4.81 -3.01 14.14
N ASP A 343 -5.91 -3.19 14.88
CA ASP A 343 -6.48 -2.18 15.77
C ASP A 343 -6.21 -2.54 17.25
N GLY A 344 -4.94 -2.72 17.60
CA GLY A 344 -4.58 -3.02 18.99
C GLY A 344 -3.11 -3.38 19.21
N PRO A 345 -2.67 -3.39 20.48
CA PRO A 345 -1.28 -3.64 20.86
C PRO A 345 -0.80 -5.07 20.55
N GLY A 346 -1.72 -6.00 20.31
CA GLY A 346 -1.41 -7.39 19.92
C GLY A 346 -0.96 -7.55 18.46
N GLY A 347 -0.87 -6.46 17.67
CA GLY A 347 -0.53 -6.53 16.25
C GLY A 347 -1.47 -7.48 15.52
N LEU A 348 -0.95 -8.38 14.68
CA LEU A 348 -1.78 -9.36 13.95
C LEU A 348 -2.64 -10.29 14.82
N HIS A 349 -2.39 -10.34 16.14
CA HIS A 349 -3.15 -11.16 17.08
C HIS A 349 -4.26 -10.40 17.82
N CYS A 350 -4.44 -9.10 17.60
CA CYS A 350 -5.55 -8.37 18.20
C CYS A 350 -6.90 -8.79 17.61
N ASP A 351 -7.97 -8.64 18.38
CA ASP A 351 -9.33 -9.03 17.98
C ASP A 351 -10.07 -7.97 17.15
N ALA A 352 -9.34 -7.00 16.61
CA ALA A 352 -9.89 -5.93 15.79
C ALA A 352 -8.96 -5.55 14.63
N SER A 353 -9.56 -5.12 13.53
CA SER A 353 -8.87 -4.77 12.28
C SER A 353 -9.39 -3.45 11.74
N LEU A 354 -8.49 -2.63 11.20
CA LEU A 354 -8.81 -1.46 10.39
C LEU A 354 -8.65 -1.86 8.93
N VAL A 355 -9.67 -1.60 8.12
CA VAL A 355 -9.69 -1.95 6.70
C VAL A 355 -9.86 -0.67 5.89
N THR A 356 -9.01 -0.48 4.88
CA THR A 356 -9.20 0.54 3.85
C THR A 356 -9.53 -0.15 2.54
N PHE A 357 -10.73 0.12 2.02
CA PHE A 357 -11.22 -0.40 0.76
C PHE A 357 -11.03 0.65 -0.34
N LEU A 358 -10.52 0.22 -1.49
CA LEU A 358 -10.37 1.00 -2.70
C LEU A 358 -10.98 0.22 -3.87
N VAL A 359 -11.83 0.88 -4.65
CA VAL A 359 -12.36 0.28 -5.89
C VAL A 359 -12.37 1.30 -7.01
N GLN A 360 -12.03 0.82 -8.20
CA GLN A 360 -12.12 1.58 -9.42
C GLN A 360 -13.52 1.39 -10.05
N LEU A 361 -14.18 2.51 -10.33
CA LEU A 361 -15.51 2.60 -10.93
C LEU A 361 -15.37 3.17 -12.35
N TYR A 362 -16.07 2.55 -13.30
CA TYR A 362 -16.03 2.89 -14.72
C TYR A 362 -17.44 3.14 -15.24
N TYR A 363 -17.60 4.22 -16.00
CA TYR A 363 -18.89 4.56 -16.60
C TYR A 363 -18.71 4.91 -18.09
N ASP A 364 -19.73 4.56 -18.88
CA ASP A 364 -19.77 4.84 -20.31
C ASP A 364 -19.91 6.36 -20.56
N PRO A 365 -18.98 7.00 -21.28
CA PRO A 365 -19.07 8.43 -21.60
C PRO A 365 -20.26 8.78 -22.52
N LEU A 366 -20.83 7.80 -23.23
CA LEU A 366 -22.03 7.97 -24.05
C LEU A 366 -23.32 7.72 -23.25
N GLY A 367 -23.20 7.28 -22.00
CA GLY A 367 -24.32 7.03 -21.10
C GLY A 367 -24.94 8.29 -20.50
N ASN A 368 -25.79 8.10 -19.50
CA ASN A 368 -26.35 9.20 -18.73
C ASN A 368 -25.24 9.99 -18.00
N PRO A 369 -25.41 11.32 -17.79
CA PRO A 369 -24.47 12.10 -17.01
C PRO A 369 -24.21 11.47 -15.64
N VAL A 370 -22.95 11.26 -15.31
CA VAL A 370 -22.50 10.69 -14.04
C VAL A 370 -22.16 11.84 -13.10
N ASP A 371 -22.99 12.01 -12.07
CA ASP A 371 -22.68 12.94 -10.97
C ASP A 371 -22.01 12.23 -9.78
N VAL A 372 -21.46 13.03 -8.86
CA VAL A 372 -20.72 12.51 -7.71
C VAL A 372 -21.60 11.68 -6.77
N GLU A 373 -22.89 11.98 -6.69
CA GLU A 373 -23.82 11.26 -5.81
C GLU A 373 -24.21 9.90 -6.38
N PHE A 374 -24.27 9.75 -7.70
CA PHE A 374 -24.39 8.47 -8.37
C PHE A 374 -23.17 7.59 -8.08
N VAL A 375 -21.96 8.13 -8.25
CA VAL A 375 -20.70 7.42 -7.96
C VAL A 375 -20.64 7.01 -6.49
N ARG A 376 -21.06 7.90 -5.58
CA ARG A 376 -21.12 7.62 -4.14
C ARG A 376 -22.04 6.44 -3.83
N LYS A 377 -23.24 6.41 -4.44
CA LYS A 377 -24.21 5.32 -4.23
C LYS A 377 -23.70 3.98 -4.75
N ASP A 378 -23.05 3.98 -5.92
CA ASP A 378 -22.46 2.78 -6.50
C ASP A 378 -21.37 2.21 -5.60
N PHE A 379 -20.42 3.07 -5.18
CA PHE A 379 -19.38 2.71 -4.20
C PHE A 379 -19.97 2.16 -2.88
N LEU A 380 -20.99 2.82 -2.34
CA LEU A 380 -21.66 2.41 -1.10
C LEU A 380 -22.32 1.04 -1.21
N SER A 381 -22.86 0.68 -2.38
CA SER A 381 -23.46 -0.63 -2.61
C SER A 381 -22.44 -1.75 -2.37
N ASP A 382 -21.24 -1.63 -2.94
CA ASP A 382 -20.18 -2.61 -2.76
C ASP A 382 -19.64 -2.63 -1.33
N LEU A 383 -19.37 -1.44 -0.77
CA LEU A 383 -18.88 -1.31 0.61
C LEU A 383 -19.85 -1.95 1.62
N ASN A 384 -21.14 -1.64 1.53
CA ASN A 384 -22.15 -2.17 2.44
C ASN A 384 -22.29 -3.70 2.33
N ASN A 385 -22.21 -4.24 1.11
CA ASN A 385 -22.24 -5.68 0.90
C ASN A 385 -21.01 -6.37 1.49
N ILE A 386 -19.83 -5.78 1.35
CA ILE A 386 -18.60 -6.30 1.95
C ILE A 386 -18.71 -6.31 3.47
N ILE A 387 -19.08 -5.18 4.10
CA ILE A 387 -19.18 -5.07 5.56
C ILE A 387 -20.22 -6.06 6.11
N ARG A 388 -21.38 -6.17 5.44
CA ARG A 388 -22.43 -7.13 5.82
C ARG A 388 -21.94 -8.57 5.80
N GLU A 389 -21.36 -9.01 4.68
CA GLU A 389 -20.87 -10.40 4.59
C GLU A 389 -19.71 -10.67 5.55
N LEU A 390 -18.86 -9.67 5.81
CA LEU A 390 -17.75 -9.79 6.73
C LEU A 390 -18.26 -9.97 8.18
N ASN A 391 -19.25 -9.16 8.60
CA ASN A 391 -19.86 -9.32 9.91
C ASN A 391 -20.58 -10.67 10.05
N GLU A 392 -21.31 -11.10 9.01
CA GLU A 392 -22.01 -12.38 9.01
C GLU A 392 -21.07 -13.59 9.05
N LYS A 393 -19.99 -13.58 8.26
CA LYS A 393 -19.13 -14.76 8.02
C LYS A 393 -17.87 -14.80 8.88
N VAL A 394 -17.38 -13.65 9.35
CA VAL A 394 -16.12 -13.55 10.10
C VAL A 394 -16.37 -13.20 11.56
N VAL A 395 -17.24 -12.22 11.83
CA VAL A 395 -17.56 -11.80 13.21
C VAL A 395 -18.61 -12.72 13.84
N GLY A 396 -19.56 -13.21 13.05
CA GLY A 396 -20.68 -14.03 13.52
C GLY A 396 -21.90 -13.20 13.96
N GLU A 397 -21.95 -11.92 13.60
CA GLU A 397 -23.05 -11.01 13.88
C GLU A 397 -23.94 -10.84 12.65
N LYS A 398 -25.24 -11.13 12.78
CA LYS A 398 -26.23 -10.79 11.73
C LYS A 398 -26.60 -9.33 11.85
N MET A 399 -26.19 -8.50 10.90
CA MET A 399 -26.64 -7.10 10.86
C MET A 399 -28.11 -7.02 10.42
N THR A 400 -29.00 -6.63 11.34
CA THR A 400 -30.39 -6.28 11.05
C THR A 400 -30.51 -4.79 10.75
N GLY A 401 -29.94 -4.34 9.64
CA GLY A 401 -29.97 -2.94 9.20
C GLY A 401 -28.58 -2.41 8.84
N ILE A 402 -28.48 -1.69 7.72
CA ILE A 402 -27.26 -0.99 7.30
C ILE A 402 -27.27 0.34 8.05
N GLU A 403 -26.81 0.35 9.29
CA GLU A 403 -26.27 1.59 9.84
C GLU A 403 -24.90 1.75 9.18
N ILE A 404 -24.81 2.68 8.22
CA ILE A 404 -23.58 3.44 8.07
C ILE A 404 -23.34 3.94 9.49
N ILE A 405 -22.39 3.33 10.20
CA ILE A 405 -21.83 4.00 11.37
C ILE A 405 -21.40 5.33 10.78
N HIS A 406 -22.16 6.38 11.07
CA HIS A 406 -21.62 7.71 11.04
C HIS A 406 -20.42 7.61 11.96
N LEU A 407 -19.25 7.38 11.37
CA LEU A 407 -17.96 7.46 12.04
C LEU A 407 -17.68 8.96 12.26
N THR A 408 -18.67 9.69 12.79
CA THR A 408 -18.43 10.88 13.57
C THR A 408 -17.63 10.41 14.77
N GLN A 409 -16.38 10.87 14.84
CA GLN A 409 -15.51 10.92 16.01
C GLN A 409 -16.18 10.36 17.26
N GLY A 410 -16.06 9.05 17.47
CA GLY A 410 -16.53 8.41 18.68
C GLY A 410 -15.72 8.94 19.84
N LYS A 411 -16.27 9.91 20.59
CA LYS A 411 -15.87 10.14 21.98
C LYS A 411 -16.16 8.84 22.73
N ALA A 412 -15.15 8.00 22.87
CA ALA A 412 -15.15 6.96 23.88
C ALA A 412 -14.78 7.64 25.21
N SER A 413 -15.76 7.83 26.08
CA SER A 413 -15.46 8.10 27.49
C SER A 413 -14.89 6.83 28.11
N CYS A 414 -13.63 6.87 28.54
CA CYS A 414 -13.08 5.87 29.44
C CYS A 414 -13.48 6.22 30.89
N ILE A 415 -14.04 5.24 31.61
CA ILE A 415 -13.86 5.11 33.06
C ILE A 415 -12.59 4.29 33.26
#